data_AF-A0A7J5U418-F1
#
_entry.id   AF-A0A7J5U418-F1
#
_cell.length_a   1.000
_cell.length_b   1.000
_cell.length_c   1.000
_cell.angle_alpha   90.00
_cell.angle_beta   90.00
_cell.angle_gamma   90.00
#
_symmetry.space_group_name_H-M   'P 1'
#
loop_
_entity.id
_entity.type
_entity.pdbx_description
1 polymer ?
#
loop_
_entity_poly.entity_id
_entity_poly.type
_entity_poly.pdbx_seq_one_letter_code
_entity_poly.pdbx_strand_id
1 'polypeptide(L)'
;MNEWERATPSVITKPTEQLALYDRYGSIAYGVILQILPQAPQAQEVMLDLFTSTDLLKVPNPTGNMALTIIRLARAKALEAKSRLGVPLPSTVDPDTAKANLPDTVFNLSFRQGYSIEAIAEKLQLTKAEVLKAIHDYSIAFRQA
;
A
#
# COMPACT_ATOMS: atom_id res chain seq x y z
N MET A 1 -53.55 -5.36 8.99
CA MET A 1 -52.25 -5.95 9.38
C MET A 1 -52.05 -7.15 8.48
N ASN A 2 -51.09 -7.11 7.54
CA ASN A 2 -50.41 -8.24 6.87
C ASN A 2 -49.44 -7.75 5.77
N GLU A 3 -48.14 -7.68 6.13
CA GLU A 3 -46.99 -8.37 5.52
C GLU A 3 -46.57 -8.19 4.04
N TRP A 4 -46.89 -7.09 3.34
CA TRP A 4 -46.33 -6.83 1.99
C TRP A 4 -45.24 -5.72 1.90
N GLU A 5 -44.89 -5.06 2.99
CA GLU A 5 -43.68 -4.22 3.06
C GLU A 5 -42.43 -5.06 3.35
N ARG A 6 -42.12 -6.04 2.49
CA ARG A 6 -40.74 -6.49 2.40
C ARG A 6 -39.97 -5.43 1.63
N ALA A 7 -39.28 -4.57 2.37
CA ALA A 7 -38.21 -3.75 1.85
C ALA A 7 -37.33 -4.63 0.94
N THR A 8 -37.38 -4.35 -0.35
CA THR A 8 -36.46 -4.93 -1.31
C THR A 8 -35.05 -4.54 -0.87
N PRO A 9 -34.11 -5.49 -0.67
CA PRO A 9 -32.73 -5.10 -0.46
C PRO A 9 -32.27 -4.37 -1.72
N SER A 10 -31.89 -3.11 -1.58
CA SER A 10 -31.24 -2.33 -2.63
C SER A 10 -29.93 -3.02 -3.00
N VAL A 11 -29.95 -3.83 -4.06
CA VAL A 11 -28.77 -4.57 -4.55
C VAL A 11 -28.05 -3.81 -5.69
N ILE A 12 -28.49 -2.60 -6.04
CA ILE A 12 -27.89 -1.81 -7.12
C ILE A 12 -27.42 -0.44 -6.61
N THR A 13 -26.34 -0.43 -5.84
CA THR A 13 -25.52 0.78 -5.58
C THR A 13 -24.02 0.58 -5.88
N LYS A 14 -23.61 -0.58 -6.41
CA LYS A 14 -22.21 -1.03 -6.37
C LYS A 14 -21.23 -0.50 -7.46
N PRO A 15 -21.63 -0.30 -8.74
CA PRO A 15 -20.68 0.14 -9.77
C PRO A 15 -20.30 1.63 -9.71
N THR A 16 -21.26 2.49 -9.36
CA THR A 16 -21.08 3.95 -9.34
C THR A 16 -20.14 4.40 -8.24
N GLU A 17 -20.16 3.72 -7.09
CA GLU A 17 -19.28 4.02 -5.97
C GLU A 17 -17.82 3.60 -6.26
N GLN A 18 -17.61 2.45 -6.90
CA GLN A 18 -16.28 1.99 -7.31
C GLN A 18 -15.65 2.94 -8.34
N LEU A 19 -16.44 3.39 -9.33
CA LEU A 19 -15.99 4.38 -10.31
C LEU A 19 -15.63 5.70 -9.63
N ALA A 20 -16.44 6.18 -8.70
CA ALA A 20 -16.13 7.40 -7.95
C ALA A 20 -14.84 7.27 -7.12
N LEU A 21 -14.56 6.09 -6.55
CA LEU A 21 -13.30 5.84 -5.85
C LEU A 21 -12.11 5.81 -6.82
N TYR A 22 -12.29 5.20 -7.99
CA TYR A 22 -11.27 5.16 -9.04
C TYR A 22 -10.94 6.57 -9.53
N ASP A 23 -11.94 7.38 -9.87
CA ASP A 23 -11.74 8.75 -10.36
C ASP A 23 -11.04 9.61 -9.32
N ARG A 24 -11.37 9.43 -8.04
CA ARG A 24 -10.83 10.24 -6.94
C ARG A 24 -9.43 9.82 -6.49
N TYR A 25 -9.14 8.53 -6.45
CA TYR A 25 -7.91 7.99 -5.84
C TYR A 25 -7.04 7.19 -6.80
N GLY A 26 -7.45 7.01 -8.05
CA GLY A 26 -6.75 6.19 -9.05
C GLY A 26 -5.31 6.66 -9.26
N SER A 27 -5.08 7.96 -9.38
CA SER A 27 -3.72 8.53 -9.54
C SER A 27 -2.83 8.26 -8.34
N ILE A 28 -3.36 8.39 -7.12
CA ILE A 28 -2.63 8.12 -5.87
C ILE A 28 -2.32 6.62 -5.77
N ALA A 29 -3.31 5.77 -6.00
CA ALA A 29 -3.16 4.33 -5.96
C ALA A 29 -2.12 3.86 -6.99
N TYR A 30 -2.22 4.37 -8.23
CA TYR A 30 -1.29 4.03 -9.31
C TYR A 30 0.14 4.48 -9.00
N GLY A 31 0.31 5.68 -8.46
CA GLY A 31 1.61 6.17 -8.00
C GLY A 31 2.23 5.24 -6.95
N VAL A 32 1.45 4.81 -5.95
CA VAL A 32 1.91 3.85 -4.93
C VAL A 32 2.30 2.51 -5.55
N ILE A 33 1.50 2.00 -6.48
CA ILE A 33 1.77 0.72 -7.16
C ILE A 33 3.07 0.82 -7.97
N LEU A 34 3.27 1.91 -8.74
CA LEU A 34 4.47 2.12 -9.55
C LEU A 34 5.77 2.21 -8.72
N GLN A 35 5.69 2.70 -7.48
CA GLN A 35 6.84 2.72 -6.57
C GLN A 35 7.31 1.30 -6.17
N ILE A 36 6.48 0.28 -6.40
CA ILE A 36 6.72 -1.11 -6.00
C ILE A 36 6.90 -2.02 -7.23
N LEU A 37 6.05 -1.81 -8.25
CA LEU A 37 6.01 -2.48 -9.55
C LEU A 37 6.15 -1.41 -10.65
N PRO A 38 7.38 -1.06 -11.06
CA PRO A 38 7.60 0.01 -12.04
C PRO A 38 7.13 -0.34 -13.46
N GLN A 39 6.80 -1.59 -13.73
CA GLN A 39 6.34 -2.02 -15.05
C GLN A 39 4.86 -1.63 -15.23
N ALA A 40 4.61 -0.67 -16.13
CA ALA A 40 3.29 -0.06 -16.32
C ALA A 40 2.15 -1.07 -16.60
N PRO A 41 2.33 -2.12 -17.42
CA PRO A 41 1.28 -3.11 -17.66
C PRO A 41 0.85 -3.84 -16.39
N GLN A 42 1.82 -4.35 -15.63
CA GLN A 42 1.58 -5.06 -14.37
C GLN A 42 0.98 -4.14 -13.31
N ALA A 43 1.45 -2.88 -13.24
CA ALA A 43 0.88 -1.89 -12.33
C ALA A 43 -0.59 -1.59 -12.66
N GLN A 44 -0.96 -1.54 -13.94
CA GLN A 44 -2.33 -1.32 -14.38
C GLN A 44 -3.23 -2.52 -14.02
N GLU A 45 -2.76 -3.75 -14.17
CA GLU A 45 -3.49 -4.94 -13.72
C GLU A 45 -3.79 -4.90 -12.21
N VAL A 46 -2.79 -4.52 -11.39
CA VAL A 46 -2.96 -4.37 -9.94
C VAL A 46 -3.94 -3.24 -9.61
N MET A 47 -3.93 -2.14 -10.36
CA MET A 47 -4.87 -1.05 -10.17
C MET A 47 -6.31 -1.47 -10.50
N LEU A 48 -6.51 -2.25 -11.57
CA LEU A 48 -7.84 -2.80 -11.88
C LEU A 48 -8.32 -3.71 -10.77
N ASP A 49 -7.50 -4.68 -10.35
CA ASP A 49 -7.80 -5.59 -9.24
C ASP A 49 -8.13 -4.84 -7.93
N LEU A 50 -7.42 -3.75 -7.63
CA LEU A 50 -7.69 -2.91 -6.48
C LEU A 50 -9.13 -2.37 -6.47
N PHE A 51 -9.57 -1.75 -7.56
CA PHE A 51 -10.86 -1.07 -7.62
C PHE A 51 -12.03 -2.00 -7.95
N THR A 52 -11.76 -3.16 -8.56
CA THR A 52 -12.77 -4.21 -8.77
C THR A 52 -12.93 -5.14 -7.56
N SER A 53 -11.96 -5.16 -6.64
CA SER A 53 -12.05 -6.00 -5.44
C SER A 53 -13.16 -5.55 -4.48
N THR A 54 -13.80 -6.53 -3.84
CA THR A 54 -14.73 -6.31 -2.72
C THR A 54 -14.04 -5.85 -1.44
N ASP A 55 -12.71 -5.89 -1.37
CA ASP A 55 -11.96 -5.53 -0.17
C ASP A 55 -12.13 -4.06 0.21
N LEU A 56 -12.34 -3.17 -0.77
CA LEU A 56 -12.67 -1.77 -0.54
C LEU A 56 -14.02 -1.58 0.17
N LEU A 57 -14.96 -2.51 -0.05
CA LEU A 57 -16.30 -2.47 0.53
C LEU A 57 -16.36 -3.14 1.91
N LYS A 58 -15.35 -3.93 2.26
CA LYS A 58 -15.28 -4.68 3.53
C LYS A 58 -14.63 -3.91 4.67
N VAL A 59 -14.07 -2.73 4.42
CA VAL A 59 -13.37 -1.94 5.44
C VAL A 59 -14.39 -1.45 6.47
N PRO A 60 -14.40 -2.02 7.68
CA PRO A 60 -15.32 -1.61 8.70
C PRO A 60 -14.81 -0.29 9.25
N ASN A 61 -15.65 0.74 9.22
CA ASN A 61 -15.45 2.06 9.85
C ASN A 61 -14.72 3.12 8.98
N PRO A 62 -15.46 4.07 8.35
CA PRO A 62 -14.89 5.21 7.62
C PRO A 62 -14.41 6.35 8.56
N THR A 63 -14.15 6.09 9.84
CA THR A 63 -13.47 7.06 10.71
C THR A 63 -12.01 7.28 10.30
N GLY A 64 -11.44 6.36 9.51
CA GLY A 64 -10.17 6.52 8.83
C GLY A 64 -10.29 7.22 7.47
N ASN A 65 -9.31 8.06 7.14
CA ASN A 65 -9.19 8.70 5.84
C ASN A 65 -9.15 7.65 4.71
N MET A 66 -10.17 7.64 3.84
CA MET A 66 -10.29 6.72 2.70
C MET A 66 -9.02 6.67 1.83
N ALA A 67 -8.31 7.79 1.68
CA ALA A 67 -7.04 7.82 0.96
C ALA A 67 -6.00 6.90 1.61
N LEU A 68 -5.92 6.86 2.95
CA LEU A 68 -5.00 5.96 3.66
C LEU A 68 -5.36 4.48 3.46
N THR A 69 -6.66 4.17 3.43
CA THR A 69 -7.15 2.83 3.11
C THR A 69 -6.75 2.40 1.71
N ILE A 70 -6.96 3.28 0.72
CA ILE A 70 -6.56 3.03 -0.67
C ILE A 70 -5.05 2.84 -0.78
N ILE A 71 -4.25 3.72 -0.15
CA ILE A 71 -2.78 3.61 -0.16
C ILE A 71 -2.33 2.27 0.43
N ARG A 72 -2.89 1.86 1.57
CA ARG A 72 -2.55 0.59 2.23
C ARG A 72 -2.89 -0.61 1.36
N LEU A 73 -4.09 -0.63 0.77
CA LEU A 73 -4.52 -1.74 -0.07
C LEU A 73 -3.76 -1.80 -1.39
N ALA A 74 -3.51 -0.65 -2.03
CA ALA A 74 -2.68 -0.54 -3.24
C ALA A 74 -1.29 -1.10 -3.00
N ARG A 75 -0.66 -0.71 -1.88
CA ARG A 75 0.65 -1.25 -1.47
C ARG A 75 0.60 -2.77 -1.24
N ALA A 76 -0.42 -3.27 -0.54
CA ALA A 76 -0.54 -4.70 -0.25
C ALA A 76 -0.66 -5.52 -1.54
N LYS A 77 -1.57 -5.13 -2.44
CA LYS A 77 -1.77 -5.80 -3.74
C LYS A 77 -0.53 -5.71 -4.64
N ALA A 78 0.17 -4.58 -4.63
CA ALA A 78 1.42 -4.43 -5.39
C ALA A 78 2.54 -5.37 -4.87
N LEU A 79 2.68 -5.51 -3.55
CA LEU A 79 3.65 -6.44 -2.95
C LEU A 79 3.30 -7.90 -3.26
N GLU A 80 2.02 -8.26 -3.22
CA GLU A 80 1.54 -9.60 -3.58
C GLU A 80 1.84 -9.92 -5.05
N ALA A 81 1.50 -9.00 -5.96
CA ALA A 81 1.78 -9.15 -7.38
C ALA A 81 3.29 -9.24 -7.66
N LYS A 82 4.11 -8.42 -6.98
CA LYS A 82 5.58 -8.47 -7.08
C LYS A 82 6.13 -9.84 -6.67
N SER A 83 5.61 -10.40 -5.57
CA SER A 83 5.96 -11.75 -5.09
C SER A 83 5.58 -12.82 -6.11
N ARG A 84 4.35 -12.77 -6.64
CA ARG A 84 3.82 -13.72 -7.64
C ARG A 84 4.62 -13.71 -8.95
N LEU A 85 5.06 -12.54 -9.38
CA LEU A 85 5.84 -12.37 -10.62
C LEU A 85 7.31 -12.78 -10.46
N GLY A 86 7.76 -13.14 -9.25
CA GLY A 86 9.16 -13.50 -8.98
C GLY A 86 10.13 -12.36 -9.29
N VAL A 87 9.66 -11.10 -9.27
CA VAL A 87 10.53 -9.94 -9.51
C VAL A 87 11.59 -9.95 -8.41
N PRO A 88 12.89 -10.03 -8.76
CA PRO A 88 13.95 -10.11 -7.77
C PRO A 88 13.83 -8.96 -6.78
N LEU A 89 13.84 -9.29 -5.49
CA LEU A 89 14.11 -8.28 -4.47
C LEU A 89 15.50 -7.70 -4.78
N PRO A 90 15.68 -6.36 -4.77
CA PRO A 90 17.01 -5.78 -4.87
C PRO A 90 17.93 -6.49 -3.88
N SER A 91 19.06 -7.00 -4.39
CA SER A 91 20.01 -7.84 -3.68
C SER A 91 20.34 -7.29 -2.30
N THR A 92 20.65 -8.20 -1.37
CA THR A 92 21.09 -7.94 0.01
C THR A 92 21.90 -6.65 0.11
N VAL A 93 21.29 -5.61 0.66
CA VAL A 93 21.99 -4.37 0.96
C VAL A 93 23.03 -4.70 2.02
N ASP A 94 24.30 -4.44 1.73
CA ASP A 94 25.37 -4.52 2.72
C ASP A 94 24.99 -3.59 3.90
N PRO A 95 24.95 -4.10 5.15
CA PRO A 95 24.60 -3.29 6.32
C PRO A 95 25.43 -2.01 6.46
N ASP A 96 26.69 -2.02 6.04
CA ASP A 96 27.56 -0.86 6.15
C ASP A 96 27.26 0.19 5.07
N THR A 97 26.89 -0.25 3.87
CA THR A 97 26.42 0.64 2.79
C THR A 97 25.00 1.16 3.08
N ALA A 98 24.14 0.33 3.69
CA ALA A 98 22.79 0.70 4.10
C ALA A 98 22.77 1.86 5.11
N LYS A 99 23.74 1.88 6.03
CA LYS A 99 23.84 2.91 7.08
C LYS A 99 24.23 4.29 6.54
N ALA A 100 24.88 4.36 5.38
CA ALA A 100 25.25 5.64 4.75
C ALA A 100 24.03 6.48 4.35
N ASN A 101 22.93 5.83 3.96
CA ASN A 101 21.64 6.49 3.76
C ASN A 101 20.50 5.72 4.44
N LEU A 102 20.57 5.69 5.78
CA LEU A 102 19.70 4.88 6.60
C LEU A 102 18.20 5.21 6.45
N PRO A 103 17.75 6.48 6.44
CA PRO A 103 16.33 6.82 6.28
C PRO A 103 15.72 6.27 4.99
N ASP A 104 16.36 6.52 3.84
CA ASP A 104 15.91 5.99 2.55
C ASP A 104 15.95 4.46 2.51
N THR A 105 16.98 3.83 3.07
CA THR A 105 17.11 2.37 3.06
C THR A 105 15.99 1.72 3.88
N VAL A 106 15.72 2.24 5.09
CA VAL A 106 14.64 1.76 5.94
C VAL A 106 13.27 2.01 5.29
N PHE A 107 13.06 3.16 4.65
CA PHE A 107 11.84 3.42 3.90
C PHE A 107 11.67 2.43 2.73
N ASN A 108 12.72 2.16 1.97
CA ASN A 108 12.68 1.21 0.86
C ASN A 108 12.36 -0.22 1.33
N LEU A 109 13.02 -0.70 2.39
CA LEU A 109 12.79 -2.03 2.95
C LEU A 109 11.36 -2.18 3.48
N SER A 110 10.89 -1.18 4.22
CA SER A 110 9.53 -1.18 4.75
C SER A 110 8.52 -1.00 3.62
N PHE A 111 8.47 0.16 2.97
CA PHE A 111 7.42 0.53 2.03
C PHE A 111 7.45 -0.29 0.73
N ARG A 112 8.62 -0.41 0.07
CA ARG A 112 8.72 -1.02 -1.27
C ARG A 112 9.00 -2.52 -1.28
N GLN A 113 9.50 -3.07 -0.18
CA GLN A 113 9.85 -4.50 -0.08
C GLN A 113 9.00 -5.26 0.95
N GLY A 114 8.23 -4.57 1.79
CA GLY A 114 7.27 -5.22 2.68
C GLY A 114 7.87 -5.77 3.98
N TYR A 115 9.12 -5.46 4.31
CA TYR A 115 9.73 -5.94 5.55
C TYR A 115 9.07 -5.30 6.79
N SER A 116 8.92 -6.10 7.84
CA SER A 116 8.52 -5.60 9.16
C SER A 116 9.65 -4.81 9.82
N ILE A 117 9.31 -3.99 10.81
CA ILE A 117 10.29 -3.22 11.58
C ILE A 117 11.31 -4.15 12.24
N GLU A 118 10.84 -5.28 12.78
CA GLU A 118 11.65 -6.30 13.40
C GLU A 118 12.63 -6.94 12.40
N ALA A 119 12.15 -7.30 11.20
CA ALA A 119 12.99 -7.90 10.17
C ALA A 119 14.02 -6.90 9.61
N ILE A 120 13.69 -5.61 9.55
CA ILE A 120 14.66 -4.56 9.18
C ILE A 120 15.73 -4.40 10.26
N ALA A 121 15.31 -4.38 11.53
CA ALA A 121 16.21 -4.25 12.67
C ALA A 121 17.24 -5.40 12.69
N GLU A 122 16.78 -6.62 12.50
CA GLU A 122 17.63 -7.80 12.37
C GLU A 122 18.56 -7.70 11.14
N LYS A 123 18.00 -7.40 9.96
CA LYS A 123 18.75 -7.35 8.70
C LYS A 123 19.86 -6.30 8.69
N LEU A 124 19.64 -5.17 9.33
CA LEU A 124 20.59 -4.04 9.37
C LEU A 124 21.43 -3.99 10.66
N GLN A 125 21.23 -4.94 11.58
CA GLN A 125 21.85 -4.95 12.91
C GLN A 125 21.59 -3.64 13.67
N LEU A 126 20.33 -3.22 13.69
CA LEU A 126 19.84 -2.02 14.37
C LEU A 126 18.88 -2.39 15.49
N THR A 127 18.65 -1.45 16.38
CA THR A 127 17.54 -1.52 17.34
C THR A 127 16.23 -1.09 16.68
N LYS A 128 15.09 -1.55 17.23
CA LYS A 128 13.76 -1.10 16.81
C LYS A 128 13.60 0.43 16.88
N ALA A 129 14.21 1.08 17.87
CA ALA A 129 14.17 2.52 18.04
C ALA A 129 14.88 3.26 16.89
N GLU A 130 16.03 2.75 16.44
CA GLU A 130 16.76 3.32 15.31
C GLU A 130 15.99 3.18 14.00
N VAL A 131 15.32 2.04 13.77
CA VAL A 131 14.46 1.85 12.60
C VAL A 131 13.28 2.84 12.60
N LEU A 132 12.61 3.00 13.74
CA LEU A 132 11.51 3.97 13.87
C LEU A 132 11.99 5.41 13.68
N LYS A 133 13.16 5.75 14.23
CA LYS A 133 13.79 7.07 14.02
C LYS A 133 14.10 7.31 12.55
N ALA A 134 14.65 6.32 11.84
CA ALA A 134 14.93 6.43 10.41
C ALA A 134 13.66 6.68 9.57
N ILE A 135 12.55 6.01 9.89
CA ILE A 135 11.23 6.25 9.24
C ILE A 135 10.76 7.69 9.49
N HIS A 136 10.90 8.17 10.72
CA HIS A 136 10.53 9.52 11.09
C HIS A 136 11.39 10.56 10.35
N ASP A 137 12.71 10.36 10.34
CA ASP A 137 13.67 11.25 9.68
C ASP A 137 13.43 11.33 8.17
N TYR A 138 13.12 10.20 7.51
CA TYR A 138 12.68 10.17 6.12
C TYR A 138 11.42 11.02 5.90
N SER A 139 10.44 10.91 6.80
CA SER A 139 9.17 11.63 6.72
C SER A 139 9.33 13.15 6.94
N ILE A 140 10.35 13.57 7.69
CA ILE A 140 10.72 14.98 7.80
C ILE A 140 11.37 15.47 6.51
N ALA A 141 12.40 14.76 6.03
CA ALA A 141 13.12 15.14 4.82
C ALA A 141 12.19 15.23 3.60
N PHE A 142 11.27 14.27 3.45
CA PHE A 142 10.28 14.26 2.38
C PHE A 142 9.34 15.48 2.39
N ARG A 143 9.04 16.06 3.57
CA ARG A 143 8.19 17.25 3.67
C ARG A 143 8.92 18.55 3.33
N GLN A 144 10.24 18.54 3.34
CA GLN A 144 11.09 19.71 3.12
C GLN A 144 11.63 19.79 1.68
N ALA A 145 11.48 18.70 0.91
CA ALA A 145 11.84 18.59 -0.49
C ALA A 145 10.72 19.12 -1.41
#